data_AF-A0A1Y5D246-F1
#
_entry.id   AF-A0A1Y5D246-F1
#
_cell.length_a   1.000
_cell.length_b   1.000
_cell.length_c   1.000
_cell.angle_alpha   90.00
_cell.angle_beta   90.00
_cell.angle_gamma   90.00
#
_symmetry.space_group_name_H-M   'P 1'
#
loop_
_entity.id
_entity.type
_entity.pdbx_description
1 polymer ?
#
loop_
_entity_poly.entity_id
_entity_poly.type
_entity_poly.pdbx_seq_one_letter_code
_entity_poly.pdbx_strand_id
1 'polypeptide(L)'
;MSLITALGDKSVDTVTYLHRYFVKLTETDVQYKPFHNQLSKPEFVKLMKPLVDVALSELQQEVLGSEVDLSDFKRIVLQDGSSFAVHDSLKEHFKGRLTKISPAAIEVHVSWDVLKGYPVQVSVSADSQNMTFYLMPAHSQTHCF
;
A
#
# COMPACT_ATOMS: atom_id res chain seq x y z
N MET A 1 7.12 -16.23 1.33
CA MET A 1 5.74 -16.03 1.80
C MET A 1 5.62 -15.65 3.28
N SER A 2 6.54 -16.03 4.17
CA SER A 2 6.39 -15.79 5.62
C SER A 2 6.13 -14.34 6.02
N LEU A 3 6.74 -13.35 5.36
CA LEU A 3 6.49 -11.93 5.60
C LEU A 3 5.09 -11.49 5.18
N ILE A 4 4.62 -11.86 3.98
CA ILE A 4 3.27 -11.55 3.52
C ILE A 4 2.25 -12.18 4.48
N THR A 5 2.45 -13.45 4.84
CA THR A 5 1.57 -14.14 5.79
C THR A 5 1.56 -13.46 7.16
N ALA A 6 2.74 -13.08 7.69
CA ALA A 6 2.83 -12.37 8.97
C ALA A 6 2.08 -11.04 8.94
N LEU A 7 2.21 -10.28 7.85
CA LEU A 7 1.59 -8.96 7.69
C LEU A 7 0.09 -9.03 7.35
N GLY A 8 -0.38 -10.16 6.80
CA GLY A 8 -1.78 -10.38 6.42
C GLY A 8 -2.64 -11.09 7.46
N ASP A 9 -2.06 -11.85 8.39
CA ASP A 9 -2.80 -12.66 9.37
C ASP A 9 -3.22 -11.87 10.63
N LYS A 10 -2.31 -11.05 11.21
CA LYS A 10 -2.55 -10.35 12.48
C LYS A 10 -1.92 -8.97 12.50
N SER A 11 -2.35 -8.11 13.43
CA SER A 11 -1.64 -6.87 13.74
C SER A 11 -0.23 -7.18 14.21
N VAL A 12 0.76 -6.89 13.37
CA VAL A 12 2.16 -6.98 13.74
C VAL A 12 2.61 -5.61 14.24
N ASP A 13 2.56 -5.42 15.55
CA ASP A 13 2.84 -4.12 16.16
C ASP A 13 4.36 -3.87 16.34
N THR A 14 5.19 -4.92 16.22
CA THR A 14 6.64 -4.81 16.41
C THR A 14 7.43 -5.71 15.47
N VAL A 15 8.68 -5.33 15.17
CA VAL A 15 9.63 -6.16 14.43
C VAL A 15 9.90 -7.49 15.14
N THR A 16 9.79 -7.54 16.47
CA THR A 16 9.92 -8.78 17.24
C THR A 16 8.79 -9.76 16.94
N TYR A 17 7.56 -9.30 16.72
CA TYR A 17 6.47 -10.19 16.29
C TYR A 17 6.72 -10.73 14.89
N LEU A 18 7.14 -9.88 13.94
CA LEU A 18 7.55 -10.29 12.59
C LEU A 18 8.65 -11.37 12.64
N HIS A 19 9.65 -11.18 13.50
CA HIS A 19 10.74 -12.14 13.71
C HIS A 19 10.23 -13.49 14.23
N ARG A 20 9.43 -13.49 15.30
CA ARG A 20 8.85 -14.72 15.86
C ARG A 20 7.99 -15.46 14.84
N TYR A 21 7.21 -14.73 14.06
CA TYR A 21 6.37 -15.30 13.02
C TYR A 21 7.19 -15.91 11.89
N PHE A 22 8.26 -15.23 11.47
CA PHE A 22 9.22 -15.74 10.51
C PHE A 22 9.84 -17.06 10.98
N VAL A 23 10.43 -17.09 12.18
CA VAL A 23 11.05 -18.30 12.75
C VAL A 23 10.05 -19.46 12.84
N LYS A 24 8.81 -19.17 13.27
CA LYS A 24 7.74 -20.18 13.37
C LYS A 24 7.35 -20.75 12.01
N LEU A 25 7.23 -19.92 10.98
CA LEU A 25 6.79 -20.35 9.65
C LEU A 25 7.88 -21.02 8.83
N THR A 26 9.13 -20.60 8.99
CA THR A 26 10.26 -21.12 8.18
C THR A 26 11.07 -22.16 8.93
N GLU A 27 10.76 -22.42 10.19
CA GLU A 27 11.49 -23.32 11.10
C GLU A 27 13.01 -23.00 11.16
N THR A 28 13.36 -21.75 10.84
CA THR A 28 14.75 -21.32 10.75
C THR A 28 15.15 -20.58 12.02
N ASP A 29 16.16 -21.07 12.73
CA ASP A 29 16.70 -20.42 13.91
C ASP A 29 17.58 -19.21 13.53
N VAL A 30 16.93 -18.08 13.29
CA VAL A 30 17.58 -16.78 13.03
C VAL A 30 17.52 -15.94 14.30
N GLN A 31 18.65 -15.38 14.72
CA GLN A 31 18.67 -14.43 15.83
C GLN A 31 18.03 -13.09 15.45
N TYR A 32 17.44 -12.38 16.42
CA TYR A 32 16.70 -11.13 16.17
C TYR A 32 17.55 -10.06 15.46
N LYS A 33 18.81 -9.85 15.90
CA LYS A 33 19.68 -8.80 15.36
C LYS A 33 20.01 -9.02 13.87
N PRO A 34 20.47 -10.22 13.44
CA PRO A 34 20.62 -10.53 12.02
C PRO A 34 19.33 -10.33 11.20
N PHE A 35 18.18 -10.75 11.73
CA PHE A 35 16.89 -10.56 11.06
C PHE A 35 16.57 -9.07 10.85
N HIS A 36 16.64 -8.28 11.92
CA HIS A 36 16.44 -6.83 11.87
C HIS A 36 17.39 -6.15 10.87
N ASN A 37 18.67 -6.53 10.88
CA ASN A 37 19.66 -5.97 9.95
C ASN A 37 19.32 -6.24 8.48
N GLN A 38 18.59 -7.30 8.14
CA GLN A 38 18.11 -7.51 6.77
C GLN A 38 16.97 -6.56 6.42
N LEU A 39 16.07 -6.26 7.38
CA LEU A 39 14.97 -5.31 7.16
C LEU A 39 15.46 -3.87 6.96
N SER A 40 16.58 -3.50 7.58
CA SER A 40 17.17 -2.15 7.43
C SER A 40 17.88 -1.93 6.09
N LYS A 41 17.99 -2.94 5.24
CA LYS A 41 18.71 -2.86 3.96
C LYS A 41 17.83 -2.30 2.84
N PRO A 42 18.37 -1.50 1.90
CA PRO A 42 17.63 -1.05 0.72
C PRO A 42 17.06 -2.20 -0.13
N GLU A 43 17.73 -3.35 -0.14
CA GLU A 43 17.28 -4.56 -0.83
C GLU A 43 15.94 -5.08 -0.30
N PHE A 44 15.64 -4.87 0.98
CA PHE A 44 14.36 -5.23 1.55
C PHE A 44 13.20 -4.47 0.88
N VAL A 45 13.40 -3.18 0.62
CA VAL A 45 12.41 -2.36 -0.13
C VAL A 45 12.23 -2.90 -1.54
N LYS A 46 13.32 -3.32 -2.21
CA LYS A 46 13.26 -3.91 -3.55
C LYS A 46 12.52 -5.26 -3.54
N LEU A 47 12.64 -6.04 -2.47
CA LEU A 47 11.91 -7.29 -2.28
C LEU A 47 10.43 -7.07 -1.99
N MET A 48 10.08 -6.08 -1.17
CA MET A 48 8.69 -5.85 -0.76
C MET A 48 7.79 -5.38 -1.90
N LYS A 49 8.30 -4.60 -2.86
CA LYS A 49 7.53 -4.13 -4.02
C LYS A 49 6.85 -5.25 -4.81
N PRO A 50 7.59 -6.25 -5.37
CA PRO A 50 6.96 -7.34 -6.11
C PRO A 50 6.08 -8.23 -5.23
N LEU A 51 6.37 -8.33 -3.92
CA LEU A 51 5.51 -9.07 -2.99
C LEU A 51 4.14 -8.41 -2.82
N VAL A 52 4.11 -7.07 -2.75
CA VAL A 52 2.87 -6.29 -2.73
C VAL A 52 2.14 -6.41 -4.07
N ASP A 53 2.86 -6.35 -5.19
CA ASP A 53 2.25 -6.52 -6.52
C ASP A 53 1.54 -7.88 -6.64
N VAL A 54 2.17 -8.96 -6.16
CA VAL A 54 1.54 -10.30 -6.11
C VAL A 54 0.34 -10.30 -5.16
N ALA A 55 0.44 -9.70 -3.97
CA ALA A 55 -0.68 -9.64 -3.05
C ALA A 55 -1.89 -8.87 -3.65
N LEU A 56 -1.63 -7.79 -4.39
CA LEU A 56 -2.66 -7.00 -5.06
C LEU A 56 -3.26 -7.73 -6.27
N SER A 57 -2.49 -8.54 -7.01
CA SER A 57 -3.04 -9.37 -8.09
C SER A 57 -3.95 -10.48 -7.56
N GLU A 58 -3.63 -11.07 -6.42
CA GLU A 58 -4.50 -12.08 -5.78
C GLU A 58 -5.75 -11.46 -5.14
N LEU A 59 -5.70 -10.19 -4.75
CA LEU A 59 -6.85 -9.42 -4.26
C LEU A 59 -7.77 -8.89 -5.37
N GLN A 60 -7.53 -9.27 -6.63
CA GLN A 60 -8.42 -8.96 -7.75
C GLN A 60 -9.83 -9.47 -7.45
N GLN A 61 -10.74 -8.53 -7.21
CA GLN A 61 -12.16 -8.79 -7.17
C GLN A 61 -12.74 -8.35 -8.51
N GLU A 62 -13.61 -9.17 -9.12
CA GLU A 62 -14.52 -8.70 -10.15
C GLU A 62 -15.51 -7.73 -9.48
N VAL A 63 -15.16 -6.43 -9.44
CA VAL A 63 -15.98 -5.39 -8.78
C VAL A 63 -17.28 -5.12 -9.56
N LEU A 64 -17.33 -5.48 -10.85
CA LEU A 64 -18.51 -5.30 -11.68
C LEU A 64 -19.10 -6.65 -12.07
N GLY A 65 -20.27 -6.96 -11.51
CA GLY A 65 -21.18 -7.93 -12.13
C GLY A 65 -21.57 -7.43 -13.52
N SER A 66 -21.79 -8.36 -14.45
CA SER A 66 -21.93 -8.16 -15.90
C SER A 66 -23.17 -7.38 -16.37
N GLU A 67 -23.78 -6.55 -15.53
CA GLU A 67 -25.07 -5.89 -15.84
C GLU A 67 -24.94 -4.52 -16.51
N VAL A 68 -23.78 -3.86 -16.45
CA VAL A 68 -23.59 -2.51 -17.02
C VAL A 68 -22.63 -2.55 -18.21
N ASP A 69 -23.12 -2.16 -19.39
CA ASP A 69 -22.27 -1.94 -20.56
C ASP A 69 -21.44 -0.65 -20.36
N LEU A 70 -20.14 -0.82 -20.17
CA LEU A 70 -19.16 0.27 -20.03
C LEU A 70 -18.26 0.39 -21.26
N SER A 71 -18.62 -0.24 -22.38
CA SER A 71 -17.80 -0.31 -23.60
C SER A 71 -17.52 1.06 -24.23
N ASP A 72 -18.37 2.06 -23.98
CA ASP A 72 -18.16 3.44 -24.41
C ASP A 72 -16.96 4.12 -23.71
N PHE A 73 -16.57 3.65 -22.53
CA PHE A 73 -15.42 4.20 -21.80
C PHE A 73 -14.14 3.46 -22.16
N LYS A 74 -13.15 4.19 -22.68
CA LYS A 74 -11.79 3.63 -22.89
C LYS A 74 -11.10 3.25 -21.58
N ARG A 75 -11.44 3.95 -20.49
CA ARG A 75 -10.83 3.80 -19.17
C ARG A 75 -11.71 4.45 -18.11
N ILE A 76 -11.92 3.77 -16.99
CA ILE A 76 -12.60 4.32 -15.81
C ILE A 76 -11.64 4.16 -14.64
N VAL A 77 -11.19 5.30 -14.09
CA VAL A 77 -10.23 5.31 -12.97
C VAL A 77 -10.94 5.77 -11.71
N LEU A 78 -10.95 4.92 -10.69
CA LEU A 78 -11.34 5.30 -9.34
C LEU A 78 -10.08 5.68 -8.55
N GLN A 79 -10.15 6.77 -7.80
CA GLN A 79 -9.05 7.23 -6.96
C GLN A 79 -9.57 7.43 -5.56
N ASP A 80 -8.86 6.84 -4.61
CA ASP A 80 -9.18 6.99 -3.19
C ASP A 80 -7.90 7.02 -2.37
N GLY A 81 -8.01 7.55 -1.16
CA GLY A 81 -6.91 7.72 -0.21
C GLY A 81 -7.35 7.32 1.19
N SER A 82 -6.48 6.63 1.93
CA SER A 82 -6.70 6.34 3.34
C SER A 82 -5.52 6.80 4.18
N SER A 83 -5.83 7.54 5.24
CA SER A 83 -4.86 8.04 6.22
C SER A 83 -4.57 6.98 7.29
N PHE A 84 -3.30 6.82 7.66
CA PHE A 84 -2.85 5.92 8.72
C PHE A 84 -1.87 6.64 9.65
N ALA A 85 -2.14 6.57 10.95
CA ALA A 85 -1.16 6.97 11.96
C ALA A 85 0.05 6.03 11.91
N VAL A 86 1.25 6.61 11.98
CA VAL A 86 2.50 5.86 12.10
C VAL A 86 3.23 6.29 13.36
N HIS A 87 4.35 5.63 13.67
CA HIS A 87 5.10 5.93 14.88
C HIS A 87 5.56 7.41 14.93
N ASP A 88 5.35 8.07 16.07
CA ASP A 88 5.58 9.52 16.24
C ASP A 88 7.01 9.98 15.90
N SER A 89 7.99 9.08 16.00
CA SER A 89 9.38 9.37 15.59
C SER A 89 9.52 9.72 14.11
N LEU A 90 8.51 9.40 13.28
CA LEU A 90 8.50 9.69 11.85
C LEU A 90 7.92 11.06 11.50
N LYS A 91 7.50 11.87 12.49
CA LYS A 91 6.81 13.16 12.24
C LYS A 91 7.58 14.15 11.38
N GLU A 92 8.93 14.09 11.41
CA GLU A 92 9.79 14.96 10.59
C GLU A 92 9.77 14.57 9.10
N HIS A 93 9.41 13.32 8.79
CA HIS A 93 9.31 12.79 7.43
C HIS A 93 7.85 12.70 6.94
N PHE A 94 6.94 12.31 7.83
CA PHE A 94 5.53 12.04 7.56
C PHE A 94 4.64 12.84 8.51
N LYS A 95 4.65 14.16 8.37
CA LYS A 95 3.82 15.04 9.19
C LYS A 95 2.34 14.73 8.98
N GLY A 96 1.63 14.48 10.07
CA GLY A 96 0.18 14.22 10.03
C GLY A 96 -0.66 15.48 9.80
N ARG A 97 -1.89 15.30 9.28
CA ARG A 97 -2.87 16.39 9.13
C ARG A 97 -3.44 16.83 10.48
N LEU A 98 -3.74 15.88 11.36
CA LEU A 98 -4.27 16.10 12.71
C LEU A 98 -3.17 15.93 13.76
N THR A 99 -2.16 16.81 13.76
CA THR A 99 -0.92 16.67 14.54
C THR A 99 -1.09 16.55 16.06
N LYS A 100 -2.23 16.99 16.61
CA LYS A 100 -2.54 16.82 18.06
C LYS A 100 -2.91 15.37 18.41
N ILE A 101 -3.46 14.61 17.46
CA ILE A 101 -3.92 13.23 17.64
C ILE A 101 -2.87 12.27 17.08
N SER A 102 -2.36 12.58 15.88
CA SER A 102 -1.33 11.79 15.19
C SER A 102 -0.26 12.74 14.64
N PRO A 103 0.82 12.98 15.41
CA PRO A 103 1.96 13.78 14.99
C PRO A 103 2.61 13.28 13.69
N ALA A 104 2.65 11.96 13.51
CA ALA A 104 3.15 11.30 12.32
C ALA A 104 2.05 10.46 11.66
N ALA A 105 1.70 10.78 10.42
CA ALA A 105 0.73 10.02 9.64
C ALA A 105 1.09 10.01 8.15
N ILE A 106 0.76 8.90 7.50
CA ILE A 106 0.88 8.73 6.06
C ILE A 106 -0.51 8.69 5.43
N GLU A 107 -0.58 9.01 4.15
CA GLU A 107 -1.74 8.72 3.31
C GLU A 107 -1.32 7.73 2.23
N VAL A 108 -2.09 6.65 2.10
CA VAL A 108 -1.94 5.67 1.02
C VAL A 108 -2.95 6.02 -0.05
N HIS A 109 -2.45 6.38 -1.23
CA HIS A 109 -3.25 6.74 -2.41
C HIS A 109 -3.30 5.56 -3.36
N VAL A 110 -4.48 5.23 -3.84
CA VAL A 110 -4.69 4.14 -4.80
C VAL A 110 -5.46 4.66 -6.00
N SER A 111 -4.97 4.35 -7.20
CA SER A 111 -5.74 4.49 -8.44
C SER A 111 -6.08 3.11 -8.98
N TRP A 112 -7.36 2.86 -9.25
CA TRP A 112 -7.90 1.60 -9.73
C TRP A 112 -8.48 1.79 -11.13
N ASP A 113 -8.02 1.02 -12.10
CA ASP A 113 -8.64 0.95 -13.43
C ASP A 113 -9.73 -0.11 -13.43
N VAL A 114 -10.98 0.33 -13.34
CA VAL A 114 -12.14 -0.54 -13.10
C VAL A 114 -12.29 -1.56 -14.22
N LEU A 115 -12.00 -1.18 -15.46
CA LEU A 115 -12.09 -2.06 -16.62
C LEU A 115 -11.01 -3.15 -16.63
N LYS A 116 -9.91 -2.94 -15.91
CA LYS A 116 -8.84 -3.93 -15.76
C LYS A 116 -9.02 -4.83 -14.54
N GLY A 117 -9.82 -4.41 -13.56
CA GLY A 117 -10.06 -5.17 -12.34
C GLY A 117 -8.92 -5.14 -11.32
N TYR A 118 -7.90 -4.27 -11.46
CA TYR A 118 -6.81 -4.14 -10.48
C TYR A 118 -6.26 -2.71 -10.32
N PRO A 119 -5.63 -2.40 -9.16
CA PRO A 119 -4.93 -1.14 -8.95
C PRO A 119 -3.81 -0.88 -9.96
N VAL A 120 -3.82 0.29 -10.58
CA VAL A 120 -2.80 0.72 -11.58
C VAL A 120 -1.71 1.59 -10.97
N GLN A 121 -1.95 2.17 -9.80
CA GLN A 121 -0.96 2.97 -9.07
C GLN A 121 -1.26 2.91 -7.58
N VAL A 122 -0.20 2.72 -6.78
CA VAL A 122 -0.22 2.89 -5.33
C VAL A 122 0.93 3.82 -4.95
N SER A 123 0.65 4.84 -4.14
CA SER A 123 1.68 5.76 -3.63
C SER A 123 1.43 6.11 -2.17
N VAL A 124 2.51 6.44 -1.47
CA VAL A 124 2.46 6.86 -0.06
C VAL A 124 3.02 8.26 0.07
N SER A 125 2.35 9.11 0.83
CA SER A 125 2.77 10.48 1.15
C SER A 125 2.66 10.78 2.63
N ALA A 126 3.17 11.93 3.06
CA ALA A 126 2.77 12.47 4.34
C ALA A 126 1.27 12.86 4.27
N ASP A 127 0.52 12.56 5.33
CA ASP A 127 -0.93 12.84 5.42
C ASP A 127 -1.27 14.34 5.41
N SER A 128 -0.29 15.20 5.71
CA SER A 128 -0.44 16.65 5.55
C SER A 128 -0.34 17.15 4.10
N GLN A 129 0.05 16.31 3.15
CA GLN A 129 0.11 16.68 1.73
C GLN A 129 -1.29 16.60 1.09
N ASN A 130 -1.54 17.45 0.09
CA ASN A 130 -2.82 17.45 -0.60
C ASN A 130 -2.90 16.27 -1.58
N MET A 131 -3.99 15.49 -1.50
CA MET A 131 -4.31 14.39 -2.42
C MET A 131 -4.23 14.79 -3.91
N THR A 132 -4.46 16.06 -4.26
CA THR A 132 -4.40 16.54 -5.65
C THR A 132 -3.06 16.30 -6.34
N PHE A 133 -1.95 16.20 -5.59
CA PHE A 133 -0.64 15.87 -6.17
C PHE A 133 -0.52 14.43 -6.66
N TYR A 134 -1.43 13.55 -6.23
CA TYR A 134 -1.42 12.11 -6.52
C TYR A 134 -2.53 11.71 -7.50
N LEU A 135 -3.34 12.66 -7.95
CA LEU A 135 -4.33 12.42 -9.00
C LEU A 135 -3.60 12.20 -10.34
N MET A 136 -3.82 11.03 -10.94
CA MET A 136 -3.49 10.83 -12.34
C MET A 136 -4.15 11.92 -13.20
N PRO A 137 -3.44 12.46 -14.21
CA PRO A 137 -4.01 13.42 -15.12
C PRO A 137 -5.29 12.84 -15.74
N ALA A 138 -6.36 13.64 -15.76
CA ALA A 138 -7.41 13.39 -16.73
C ALA A 138 -6.73 13.46 -18.10
N HIS A 139 -6.66 12.34 -18.82
CA HIS A 139 -6.33 12.42 -20.23
C HIS A 139 -7.42 13.31 -20.84
N SER A 140 -7.04 14.51 -21.27
CA SER A 140 -7.93 15.42 -21.96
C SER A 140 -8.49 14.68 -23.17
N GLN A 141 -9.72 14.19 -23.06
CA GLN A 141 -10.53 13.94 -24.23
C GLN A 141 -10.97 15.33 -24.69
N THR A 142 -10.11 15.98 -25.47
CA THR A 142 -10.61 16.82 -26.55
C THR A 142 -11.60 15.94 -27.33
N HIS A 143 -12.86 16.37 -27.35
CA HIS A 143 -14.03 15.71 -27.94
C HIS A 143 -14.82 14.77 -27.02
N CYS A 144 -15.76 15.37 -26.28
CA CYS A 144 -17.12 14.85 -26.18
C CYS A 144 -18.10 16.02 -25.96
N PHE A 145 -18.92 16.24 -26.99
CA PHE A 145 -19.90 17.30 -27.30
C PHE A 145 -19.34 18.70 -27.62
#